data_AF-A0A9P0L5S8-F1
#
_entry.id   AF-A0A9P0L5S8-F1
#
_cell.length_a   1.000
_cell.length_b   1.000
_cell.length_c   1.000
_cell.angle_alpha   90.00
_cell.angle_beta   90.00
_cell.angle_gamma   90.00
#
_symmetry.space_group_name_H-M   'P 1'
#
loop_
_entity.id
_entity.type
_entity.pdbx_description
1 polymer ?
#
loop_
_entity_poly.entity_id
_entity_poly.type
_entity_poly.pdbx_seq_one_letter_code
_entity_poly.pdbx_strand_id
1 'polypeptide(L)'
;MELNEAVSLWLAYRRWKRQKRRENRMYLATGCYFADLHYAYRLGKSTVIDIVQKTVYVIWNKLKDIVMKEPSTEEWMEIARGFEKYTHFPNCIGAVDGKHITIIKPLDSGSMFYNYKHFFSTVLLAITEFFQVLQSSLTNLRSGFVQQKNMETFDSTSLES
;
A
#
# COMPACT_ATOMS: atom_id res chain seq x y z
N MET A 1 -2.58 -18.85 -40.42
CA MET A 1 -2.19 -18.13 -39.20
C MET A 1 -1.02 -18.91 -38.62
N GLU A 2 0.19 -18.44 -38.93
CA GLU A 2 1.45 -19.10 -38.61
C GLU A 2 1.63 -19.20 -37.09
N LEU A 3 2.24 -20.27 -36.58
CA LEU A 3 2.45 -20.51 -35.13
C LEU A 3 3.05 -19.29 -34.40
N ASN A 4 3.87 -18.51 -35.11
CA ASN A 4 4.54 -17.31 -34.62
C ASN A 4 3.58 -16.14 -34.33
N GLU A 5 2.48 -16.01 -35.07
CA GLU A 5 1.47 -14.97 -34.82
C GLU A 5 0.67 -15.30 -33.56
N ALA A 6 0.31 -16.57 -33.37
CA ALA A 6 -0.42 -17.02 -32.17
C ALA A 6 0.41 -16.83 -30.89
N VAL A 7 1.71 -17.13 -30.94
CA VAL A 7 2.63 -16.89 -29.81
C VAL A 7 2.79 -15.39 -29.54
N SER A 8 2.91 -14.57 -30.57
CA SER A 8 3.01 -13.11 -30.45
C SER A 8 1.74 -12.49 -29.85
N LEU A 9 0.56 -12.93 -30.31
CA LEU A 9 -0.73 -12.51 -29.77
C LEU A 9 -0.91 -12.98 -28.32
N TRP A 10 -0.47 -14.19 -27.98
CA TRP A 10 -0.54 -14.69 -26.61
C TRP A 10 0.42 -13.97 -25.65
N LEU A 11 1.63 -13.63 -26.11
CA LEU A 11 2.57 -12.81 -25.35
C LEU A 11 2.05 -11.38 -25.17
N ALA A 12 1.46 -10.78 -26.23
CA ALA A 12 0.82 -9.48 -26.17
C ALA A 12 -0.37 -9.49 -25.19
N TYR A 13 -1.21 -10.52 -25.23
CA TYR A 13 -2.31 -10.73 -24.27
C TYR A 13 -1.80 -10.91 -22.84
N ARG A 14 -0.74 -11.71 -22.61
CA ARG A 14 -0.10 -11.85 -21.29
C ARG A 14 0.49 -10.53 -20.81
N ARG A 15 1.08 -9.72 -21.69
CA ARG A 15 1.65 -8.41 -21.37
C ARG A 15 0.55 -7.42 -21.01
N TRP A 16 -0.50 -7.34 -21.83
CA TRP A 16 -1.71 -6.57 -21.59
C TRP A 16 -2.39 -6.95 -20.27
N LYS A 17 -2.58 -8.25 -20.00
CA LYS A 17 -3.20 -8.75 -18.76
C LYS A 17 -2.37 -8.42 -17.51
N ARG A 18 -1.04 -8.43 -17.62
CA ARG A 18 -0.15 -7.98 -16.53
C ARG A 18 -0.22 -6.47 -16.33
N GLN A 19 -0.25 -5.69 -17.40
CA GLN A 19 -0.32 -4.23 -17.35
C GLN A 19 -1.62 -3.76 -16.69
N LYS A 20 -2.74 -4.34 -17.11
CA LYS A 20 -4.09 -4.11 -16.55
C LYS A 20 -4.21 -4.50 -15.06
N ARG A 21 -3.42 -5.47 -14.58
CA ARG A 21 -3.34 -5.82 -13.15
C ARG A 21 -2.44 -4.88 -12.34
N ARG A 22 -1.56 -4.11 -12.98
CA ARG A 22 -0.65 -3.16 -12.30
C ARG A 22 -1.31 -1.79 -12.18
N GLU A 23 -2.02 -1.34 -13.21
CA GLU A 23 -2.80 -0.09 -13.20
C GLU A 23 -3.71 0.01 -11.98
N ASN A 24 -4.55 -1.00 -11.77
CA ASN A 24 -5.53 -1.01 -10.68
C ASN A 24 -4.89 -1.17 -9.31
N ARG A 25 -3.78 -1.92 -9.21
CA ARG A 25 -3.03 -2.02 -7.96
C ARG A 25 -2.36 -0.71 -7.59
N MET A 26 -1.83 0.04 -8.56
CA MET A 26 -1.23 1.34 -8.27
C MET A 26 -2.26 2.35 -7.81
N TYR A 27 -3.42 2.43 -8.46
CA TYR A 27 -4.46 3.35 -8.00
C TYR A 27 -4.91 3.04 -6.57
N LEU A 28 -5.26 1.78 -6.30
CA LEU A 28 -5.83 1.37 -5.01
C LEU A 28 -4.82 1.30 -3.87
N ALA A 29 -3.55 0.95 -4.12
CA ALA A 29 -2.55 0.80 -3.06
C ALA A 29 -1.76 2.08 -2.78
N THR A 30 -1.62 2.96 -3.78
CA THR A 30 -0.74 4.14 -3.71
C THR A 30 -1.49 5.47 -3.74
N GLY A 31 -2.79 5.47 -4.07
CA GLY A 31 -3.59 6.69 -4.17
C GLY A 31 -3.15 7.66 -5.28
N CYS A 32 -2.48 7.15 -6.32
CA CYS A 32 -1.98 7.99 -7.41
C CYS A 32 -3.11 8.60 -8.25
N TYR A 33 -2.89 9.79 -8.81
CA TYR A 33 -3.90 10.45 -9.62
C TYR A 33 -4.05 9.75 -10.98
N PHE A 34 -5.22 9.86 -11.61
CA PHE A 34 -5.44 9.34 -12.97
C PHE A 34 -4.47 9.93 -14.01
N ALA A 35 -3.94 11.14 -13.76
CA ALA A 35 -2.89 11.74 -14.57
C ALA A 35 -1.56 10.96 -14.49
N ASP A 36 -1.18 10.51 -13.30
CA ASP A 36 0.03 9.71 -13.08
C ASP A 36 -0.09 8.33 -13.72
N LEU A 37 -1.27 7.71 -13.62
CA LEU A 37 -1.58 6.44 -14.26
C LEU A 37 -1.58 6.55 -15.79
N HIS A 38 -2.19 7.60 -16.35
CA HIS A 38 -2.13 7.89 -17.78
C HIS A 38 -0.69 7.95 -18.28
N TYR A 39 0.16 8.68 -17.56
CA TYR A 39 1.58 8.84 -17.91
C TYR A 39 2.37 7.52 -17.76
N ALA A 40 2.21 6.83 -16.63
CA ALA A 40 2.92 5.59 -16.33
C ALA A 40 2.59 4.45 -17.32
N TYR A 41 1.33 4.37 -17.77
CA TYR A 41 0.86 3.29 -18.62
C TYR A 41 0.70 3.69 -20.09
N ARG A 42 0.89 4.97 -20.42
CA ARG A 42 0.76 5.54 -21.78
C ARG A 42 -0.60 5.24 -22.42
N LEU A 43 -1.66 5.30 -21.62
CA LEU A 43 -3.05 5.03 -22.03
C LEU A 43 -3.90 6.28 -21.83
N GLY A 44 -4.82 6.59 -22.75
CA GLY A 44 -5.73 7.74 -22.60
C GLY A 44 -6.44 7.79 -21.24
N LYS A 45 -6.58 8.99 -20.67
CA LYS A 45 -7.16 9.19 -19.32
C LYS A 45 -8.53 8.52 -19.17
N SER A 46 -9.40 8.62 -20.18
CA SER A 46 -10.72 7.97 -20.20
C SER A 46 -10.62 6.44 -20.11
N THR A 47 -9.69 5.84 -20.85
CA THR A 47 -9.45 4.39 -20.82
C THR A 47 -8.96 3.91 -19.45
N VAL A 48 -8.05 4.66 -18.83
CA VAL A 48 -7.55 4.34 -17.48
C VAL A 48 -8.69 4.41 -16.47
N ILE A 49 -9.51 5.47 -16.51
CA ILE A 49 -10.66 5.63 -15.61
C ILE A 49 -11.63 4.45 -15.75
N ASP A 50 -11.99 4.08 -16.98
CA ASP A 50 -12.90 2.96 -17.26
C ASP A 50 -12.35 1.62 -16.72
N ILE A 51 -11.05 1.38 -16.90
CA ILE A 51 -10.39 0.17 -16.38
C ILE A 51 -10.41 0.16 -14.83
N VAL A 52 -10.09 1.28 -14.19
CA VAL A 52 -10.10 1.41 -12.74
C VAL A 52 -11.51 1.19 -12.20
N GLN A 53 -12.51 1.90 -12.73
CA GLN A 53 -13.89 1.76 -12.28
C GLN A 53 -14.40 0.31 -12.39
N LYS A 54 -14.17 -0.36 -13.53
CA LYS A 54 -14.61 -1.75 -13.74
C LYS A 54 -13.96 -2.71 -12.74
N THR A 55 -12.67 -2.53 -12.45
CA THR A 55 -11.98 -3.43 -11.53
C THR A 55 -12.33 -3.16 -10.07
N VAL A 56 -12.42 -1.88 -9.67
CA VAL A 56 -12.89 -1.48 -8.34
C VAL A 56 -14.29 -2.04 -8.09
N TYR A 57 -15.18 -1.94 -9.06
CA TYR A 57 -16.53 -2.50 -8.97
C TYR A 57 -16.52 -4.02 -8.72
N VAL A 58 -15.71 -4.78 -9.45
CA VAL A 58 -15.59 -6.23 -9.26
C VAL A 58 -14.98 -6.56 -7.89
N ILE A 59 -13.94 -5.84 -7.49
CA ILE A 59 -13.28 -6.02 -6.19
C ILE A 59 -14.27 -5.75 -5.06
N TRP A 60 -14.98 -4.63 -5.10
CA TRP A 60 -16.00 -4.25 -4.12
C TRP A 60 -17.05 -5.34 -3.99
N ASN A 61 -17.66 -5.77 -5.08
CA ASN A 61 -18.72 -6.78 -5.05
C ASN A 61 -18.26 -8.16 -4.58
N LYS A 62 -16.97 -8.48 -4.66
CA LYS A 62 -16.43 -9.78 -4.21
C LYS A 62 -15.87 -9.75 -2.80
N LEU A 63 -15.34 -8.62 -2.37
CA LEU A 63 -14.61 -8.51 -1.11
C LEU A 63 -15.38 -7.78 -0.02
N LYS A 64 -16.32 -6.86 -0.34
CA LYS A 64 -16.97 -6.00 0.67
C LYS A 64 -17.50 -6.79 1.85
N ASP A 65 -18.21 -7.89 1.60
CA ASP A 65 -18.86 -8.67 2.64
C ASP A 65 -17.86 -9.54 3.45
N ILE A 66 -16.65 -9.76 2.92
CA ILE A 66 -15.59 -10.55 3.56
C ILE A 66 -14.71 -9.66 4.44
N VAL A 67 -14.38 -8.45 3.99
CA VAL A 67 -13.41 -7.56 4.66
C VAL A 67 -14.03 -6.33 5.33
N MET A 68 -15.27 -5.97 4.99
CA MET A 68 -15.98 -4.81 5.55
C MET A 68 -17.37 -5.24 6.01
N LYS A 69 -17.43 -5.84 7.22
CA LYS A 69 -18.70 -5.99 7.93
C LYS A 69 -19.25 -4.59 8.18
N GLU A 70 -20.53 -4.35 7.89
CA GLU A 70 -21.17 -3.07 8.19
C GLU A 70 -21.22 -2.87 9.71
N PRO A 71 -20.52 -1.86 10.24
CA PRO A 71 -20.45 -1.65 11.67
C PRO A 71 -21.74 -1.04 12.22
N SER A 72 -22.17 -1.50 13.40
CA SER A 72 -23.35 -0.95 14.08
C SER A 72 -23.07 0.43 14.70
N THR A 73 -24.13 1.16 15.06
CA THR A 73 -23.99 2.48 15.71
C THR A 73 -23.26 2.35 17.06
N GLU A 74 -23.49 1.25 17.77
CA GLU A 74 -22.80 0.91 19.02
C GLU A 74 -21.31 0.63 18.79
N GLU A 75 -20.95 -0.13 17.75
CA GLU A 75 -19.56 -0.41 17.38
C GLU A 75 -18.82 0.91 17.03
N TRP A 76 -19.45 1.83 16.29
CA TRP A 76 -18.88 3.15 16.02
C TRP A 76 -18.66 3.98 17.28
N MET A 77 -19.65 4.00 18.19
CA MET A 77 -19.52 4.72 19.47
C MET A 77 -18.41 4.13 20.34
N GLU A 78 -18.23 2.82 20.32
CA GLU A 78 -17.15 2.15 21.05
C GLU A 78 -15.78 2.52 20.49
N ILE A 79 -15.61 2.50 19.16
CA ILE A 79 -14.37 2.94 18.50
C ILE A 79 -14.08 4.41 18.82
N ALA A 80 -15.08 5.29 18.75
CA ALA A 80 -14.94 6.71 19.05
C ALA A 80 -14.49 6.98 20.48
N ARG A 81 -15.12 6.31 21.46
CA ARG A 81 -14.70 6.38 22.88
C ARG A 81 -13.31 5.82 23.09
N GLY A 82 -12.97 4.75 22.37
CA GLY A 82 -11.63 4.16 22.35
C GLY A 82 -10.59 5.20 21.93
N PHE A 83 -10.76 5.84 20.77
CA PHE A 83 -9.83 6.90 20.35
C PHE A 83 -9.78 8.05 21.35
N GLU A 84 -10.93 8.59 21.77
CA GLU A 84 -10.97 9.73 22.69
C GLU A 84 -10.23 9.44 24.01
N LYS A 85 -10.34 8.23 24.55
CA LYS A 85 -9.67 7.83 25.78
C LYS A 85 -8.14 7.88 25.70
N TYR A 86 -7.54 7.57 24.55
CA TYR A 86 -6.09 7.42 24.41
C TYR A 86 -5.42 8.53 23.60
N THR A 87 -6.14 9.17 22.68
CA THR A 87 -5.63 10.26 21.85
C THR A 87 -6.22 11.62 22.22
N HIS A 88 -7.24 11.66 23.07
CA HIS A 88 -8.02 12.87 23.40
C HIS A 88 -8.67 13.53 22.18
N PHE A 89 -8.92 12.75 21.12
CA PHE A 89 -9.62 13.23 19.94
C PHE A 89 -11.06 12.71 19.93
N PRO A 90 -12.07 13.55 20.21
CA PRO A 90 -13.46 13.12 20.27
C PRO A 90 -13.98 12.75 18.86
N ASN A 91 -14.90 11.78 18.80
CA ASN A 91 -15.54 11.32 17.55
C ASN A 91 -14.57 10.81 16.47
N CYS A 92 -13.35 10.40 16.84
CA CYS A 92 -12.43 9.75 15.90
C CYS A 92 -12.80 8.28 15.72
N ILE A 93 -13.08 7.87 14.49
CA ILE A 93 -13.47 6.49 14.17
C ILE A 93 -12.36 5.70 13.45
N GLY A 94 -11.23 6.34 13.17
CA GLY A 94 -10.12 5.70 12.48
C GLY A 94 -8.95 6.65 12.26
N ALA A 95 -7.76 6.07 12.11
CA ALA A 95 -6.54 6.79 11.78
C ALA A 95 -6.02 6.30 10.42
N VAL A 96 -5.59 7.23 9.58
CA VAL A 96 -4.94 6.94 8.30
C VAL A 96 -3.46 7.29 8.44
N ASP A 97 -2.60 6.32 8.15
CA ASP A 97 -1.15 6.54 8.14
C ASP A 97 -0.51 6.03 6.85
N GLY A 98 0.54 6.72 6.42
CA GLY A 98 1.29 6.44 5.21
C GLY A 98 2.70 5.98 5.53
N LYS A 99 3.06 4.75 5.15
CA LYS A 99 4.41 4.22 5.31
C LYS A 99 5.13 4.12 3.97
N HIS A 100 6.33 4.69 3.90
CA HIS A 100 7.22 4.47 2.77
C HIS A 100 7.77 3.04 2.79
N ILE A 101 7.48 2.28 1.74
CA ILE A 101 8.06 0.96 1.49
C ILE A 101 9.18 1.13 0.47
N THR A 102 10.37 0.66 0.83
CA THR A 102 11.55 0.69 -0.05
C THR A 102 11.31 -0.19 -1.28
N ILE A 103 11.66 0.34 -2.45
CA ILE A 103 11.56 -0.38 -3.73
C ILE A 103 12.88 -0.31 -4.48
N ILE A 104 13.12 -1.29 -5.35
CA ILE A 104 14.18 -1.22 -6.35
C ILE A 104 13.77 -0.17 -7.39
N LYS A 105 14.71 0.70 -7.79
CA LYS A 105 14.50 1.74 -8.81
C LYS A 105 13.84 1.14 -10.06
N PRO A 106 12.60 1.56 -10.41
CA PRO A 106 11.98 1.09 -11.64
C PRO A 106 12.72 1.63 -12.88
N LEU A 107 12.79 0.82 -13.94
CA LEU A 107 13.36 1.20 -15.23
C LEU A 107 12.70 2.49 -15.76
N ASP A 108 13.52 3.41 -16.29
CA ASP A 108 13.11 4.68 -16.89
C ASP A 108 12.22 5.59 -16.01
N SER A 109 12.24 5.39 -14.69
CA SER A 109 11.41 6.18 -13.75
C SER A 109 12.03 7.51 -13.31
N GLY A 110 13.27 7.80 -13.70
CA GLY A 110 14.00 8.99 -13.25
C GLY A 110 14.05 9.08 -11.72
N SER A 111 13.54 10.18 -11.18
CA SER A 111 13.43 10.47 -9.74
C SER A 111 12.01 10.30 -9.18
N MET A 112 11.05 9.77 -9.97
CA MET A 112 9.62 9.71 -9.59
C MET A 112 9.35 8.97 -8.27
N PHE A 113 10.16 7.97 -7.95
CA PHE A 113 10.05 7.21 -6.69
C PHE A 113 11.17 7.56 -5.69
N TYR A 114 11.99 8.55 -5.99
CA TYR A 114 13.12 8.94 -5.15
C TYR A 114 12.66 9.94 -4.09
N ASN A 115 12.80 9.56 -2.82
CA ASN A 115 12.31 10.36 -1.70
C ASN A 115 13.40 11.30 -1.13
N TYR A 116 12.99 12.18 -0.21
CA TYR A 116 13.89 13.13 0.46
C TYR A 116 14.93 12.47 1.37
N LYS A 117 14.72 11.20 1.76
CA LYS A 117 15.67 10.38 2.54
C LYS A 117 16.68 9.66 1.64
N HIS A 118 16.77 10.07 0.37
CA HIS A 118 17.75 9.58 -0.58
C HIS A 118 17.62 8.10 -0.97
N PHE A 119 16.41 7.53 -0.92
CA PHE A 119 16.15 6.17 -1.41
C PHE A 119 14.88 6.07 -2.28
N PHE A 120 14.77 4.98 -3.05
CA PHE A 120 13.58 4.71 -3.87
C PHE A 120 12.49 4.05 -3.03
N SER A 121 11.29 4.63 -3.01
CA SER A 121 10.18 4.15 -2.20
C SER A 121 8.82 4.44 -2.82
N THR A 122 7.81 3.69 -2.38
CA THR A 122 6.41 3.98 -2.65
C THR A 122 5.65 4.08 -1.34
N VAL A 123 4.63 4.95 -1.25
CA VAL A 123 3.81 5.09 -0.06
C VAL A 123 2.74 4.01 -0.05
N LEU A 124 2.64 3.27 1.06
CA LEU A 124 1.50 2.43 1.38
C LEU A 124 0.63 3.17 2.39
N LEU A 125 -0.62 3.42 2.05
CA LEU A 125 -1.63 3.97 2.96
C LEU A 125 -2.36 2.82 3.66
N ALA A 126 -2.51 2.92 4.98
CA ALA A 126 -3.30 2.00 5.78
C ALA A 126 -4.30 2.79 6.64
N ILE A 127 -5.51 2.26 6.76
CA ILE A 127 -6.53 2.76 7.67
C ILE A 127 -6.62 1.76 8.81
N THR A 128 -6.58 2.26 10.05
CA THR A 128 -6.70 1.42 11.24
C THR A 128 -7.82 1.93 12.13
N GLU A 129 -8.64 1.01 12.60
CA GLU A 129 -9.59 1.25 13.68
C GLU A 129 -8.86 1.13 15.03
N PHE A 130 -9.45 1.73 16.07
CA PHE A 130 -8.83 1.83 17.39
C PHE A 130 -8.31 0.48 17.93
N PHE A 131 -9.08 -0.59 17.77
CA PHE A 131 -8.72 -1.91 18.29
C PHE A 131 -7.42 -2.46 17.66
N GLN A 132 -7.15 -2.12 16.40
CA GLN A 132 -5.91 -2.51 15.71
C GLN A 132 -4.74 -1.59 16.07
N VAL A 133 -5.00 -0.33 16.42
CA VAL A 133 -3.97 0.63 16.87
C VAL A 133 -3.34 0.17 18.19
N LEU A 134 -4.12 -0.37 19.13
CA LEU A 134 -3.59 -0.94 20.38
C LEU A 134 -2.69 -2.16 20.12
N GLN A 135 -3.10 -3.10 19.27
CA GLN A 135 -2.27 -4.27 18.93
C GLN A 135 -1.00 -3.89 18.17
N SER A 136 -1.08 -2.91 17.27
CA SER A 136 0.08 -2.39 16.53
C SER A 136 1.04 -1.63 17.44
N SER A 137 0.53 -0.87 18.40
CA SER A 137 1.35 -0.16 19.40
C SER A 137 2.04 -1.14 20.35
N LEU A 138 1.35 -2.18 20.80
CA LEU A 138 1.94 -3.24 21.65
C LEU A 138 2.97 -4.10 20.91
N THR A 139 2.75 -4.40 19.63
CA THR A 139 3.73 -5.12 18.79
C THR A 139 4.92 -4.24 18.42
N ASN A 140 4.72 -2.94 18.15
CA ASN A 140 5.81 -1.99 17.93
C ASN A 140 6.65 -1.79 19.20
N LEU A 141 6.03 -1.68 20.38
CA LEU A 141 6.74 -1.67 21.67
C LEU A 141 7.56 -2.96 21.86
N ARG A 142 6.98 -4.15 21.59
CA ARG A 142 7.73 -5.42 21.63
C ARG A 142 8.87 -5.50 20.61
N SER A 143 8.69 -4.96 19.41
CA SER A 143 9.73 -4.96 18.36
C SER A 143 10.85 -3.94 18.64
N GLY A 144 10.53 -2.80 19.27
CA GLY A 144 11.49 -1.81 19.72
C GLY A 144 12.39 -2.35 20.85
N PHE A 145 11.83 -3.16 21.75
CA PHE A 145 12.61 -3.90 22.75
C PHE A 145 13.54 -4.97 22.12
N VAL A 146 13.15 -5.60 21.01
CA VAL A 146 14.00 -6.58 20.31
C VAL A 146 15.13 -5.88 19.54
N GLN A 147 14.89 -4.69 18.97
CA GLN A 147 15.98 -3.92 18.32
C GLN A 147 16.99 -3.35 19.32
N GLN A 148 16.57 -2.94 20.53
CA GLN A 148 17.51 -2.49 21.56
C GLN A 148 18.40 -3.61 22.12
N LYS A 149 17.90 -4.86 22.17
CA LYS A 149 18.71 -6.00 22.64
C LYS A 149 19.79 -6.46 21.65
N ASN A 150 19.69 -6.11 20.38
CA ASN A 150 20.66 -6.51 19.34
C ASN A 150 21.75 -5.45 19.08
N MET A 151 21.87 -4.42 19.93
CA MET A 151 22.84 -3.34 19.77
C MET A 151 23.76 -3.16 21.00
N GLU A 152 23.90 -4.18 21.85
CA GLU A 152 24.84 -4.20 22.99
C GLU A 152 25.82 -5.39 22.98
N THR A 153 26.00 -6.08 21.84
CA THR A 153 27.07 -7.09 21.70
C THR A 153 27.82 -6.90 20.38
N PHE A 154 28.60 -5.83 20.27
CA PHE A 154 29.77 -5.83 19.39
C PHE A 154 30.88 -5.09 20.13
N ASP A 155 31.45 -5.82 21.09
CA ASP A 155 32.56 -5.38 21.92
C ASP A 155 33.79 -5.18 21.02
N SER A 156 34.43 -4.03 21.19
CA SER A 156 35.61 -3.62 20.47
C SER A 156 36.82 -4.44 20.91
N THR A 157 37.30 -5.38 20.09
CA THR A 157 38.68 -5.91 20.20
C THR A 157 39.10 -6.60 18.89
N SER A 158 39.86 -5.89 18.06
CA SER A 158 40.93 -6.40 17.18
C SER A 158 41.38 -5.33 16.18
N LEU A 159 42.00 -4.27 16.71
CA LEU A 159 43.00 -3.48 15.99
C LEU A 159 44.27 -3.58 16.82
N GLU A 160 45.15 -4.52 16.49
CA GLU A 160 46.59 -4.42 16.73
C GLU A 160 47.33 -5.51 15.95
N SER A 161 48.40 -5.06 15.27
CA SER A 161 49.42 -5.73 14.45
C SER A 161 49.00 -6.47 13.18
#